data_AF-A0A372R7H0-F1
#
_entry.id   AF-A0A372R7H0-F1
#
_cell.length_a   1.000
_cell.length_b   1.000
_cell.length_c   1.000
_cell.angle_alpha   90.00
_cell.angle_beta   90.00
_cell.angle_gamma   90.00
#
_symmetry.space_group_name_H-M   'P 1'
#
loop_
_entity.id
_entity.type
_entity.pdbx_description
1 polymer ?
#
loop_
_entity_poly.entity_id
_entity_poly.type
_entity_poly.pdbx_seq_one_letter_code
_entity_poly.pdbx_strand_id
1 'polypeptide(L)'
;MALMKVIMVTIILLQLTTQKYWNENWKFNDSKLENRQGYLKSNDIINLSIKKCDDNGKIQDDQVEFLRSHDIQFTIGNDAFQEVVCHNERLGGNDEWCIELIKQYVWTIDVLTD
;
A
#
# COMPACT_ATOMS: atom_id res chain seq x y z
N MET A 1 -10.39 -5.54 -10.33
CA MET A 1 -9.43 -4.43 -10.55
C MET A 1 -9.58 -3.49 -9.37
N ALA A 2 -8.77 -3.71 -8.33
CA ALA A 2 -8.86 -2.93 -7.10
C ALA A 2 -8.21 -1.56 -7.36
N LEU A 3 -9.06 -0.54 -7.44
CA LEU A 3 -8.66 0.85 -7.58
C LEU A 3 -7.89 1.26 -6.33
N MET A 4 -6.70 1.84 -6.49
CA MET A 4 -5.82 2.22 -5.38
C MET A 4 -6.30 3.51 -4.68
N LYS A 5 -7.57 3.55 -4.27
CA LYS A 5 -8.13 4.56 -3.35
C LYS A 5 -7.76 4.31 -1.88
N VAL A 6 -6.93 3.31 -1.62
CA VAL A 6 -6.85 2.60 -0.34
C VAL A 6 -5.58 2.95 0.47
N ILE A 7 -4.62 3.69 -0.08
CA ILE A 7 -3.31 3.80 0.59
C ILE A 7 -3.31 4.65 1.87
N MET A 8 -4.19 5.64 2.07
CA MET A 8 -4.14 6.43 3.33
C MET A 8 -5.02 5.88 4.45
N VAL A 9 -6.15 5.22 4.13
CA VAL A 9 -7.12 4.78 5.15
C VAL A 9 -6.79 3.38 5.68
N THR A 10 -6.22 2.49 4.86
CA THR A 10 -5.91 1.12 5.29
C THR A 10 -4.64 0.99 6.12
N ILE A 11 -3.68 1.93 5.97
CA ILE A 11 -2.50 1.99 6.85
C ILE A 11 -2.91 2.28 8.30
N ILE A 12 -3.95 3.08 8.53
CA ILE A 12 -4.46 3.40 9.88
C ILE A 12 -5.13 2.19 10.54
N LEU A 13 -5.86 1.36 9.78
CA LEU A 13 -6.53 0.19 10.36
C LEU A 13 -5.56 -0.93 10.73
N LEU A 14 -4.47 -1.11 9.96
CA LEU A 14 -3.42 -2.10 10.26
C LEU A 14 -2.65 -1.76 11.55
N GLN A 15 -2.54 -0.47 11.90
CA GLN A 15 -1.87 -0.02 13.14
C GLN A 15 -2.62 -0.38 14.43
N LEU A 16 -3.93 -0.69 14.37
CA LEU A 16 -4.74 -0.94 15.57
C LEU A 16 -4.70 -2.39 16.04
N THR A 17 -4.27 -3.35 15.22
CA THR A 17 -4.41 -4.79 15.51
C THR A 17 -3.11 -5.53 15.79
N THR A 18 -1.94 -4.96 15.52
CA THR A 18 -0.65 -5.62 15.82
C THR A 18 0.31 -4.70 16.58
N GLN A 19 0.65 -5.05 17.82
CA GLN A 19 1.80 -4.50 18.57
C GLN A 19 3.13 -5.00 17.97
N LYS A 20 3.32 -4.84 16.65
CA LYS A 20 4.60 -5.04 15.97
C LYS A 20 4.91 -3.75 15.24
N TYR A 21 6.00 -3.11 15.63
CA TYR A 21 6.41 -1.83 15.07
C TYR A 21 6.90 -2.06 13.64
N TRP A 22 6.10 -1.67 12.66
CA TRP A 22 6.52 -1.65 11.27
C TRP A 22 7.32 -0.39 11.01
N ASN A 23 8.39 -0.51 10.22
CA ASN A 23 9.06 0.68 9.71
C ASN A 23 8.10 1.41 8.76
N GLU A 24 7.69 2.64 9.07
CA GLU A 24 6.74 3.41 8.24
C GLU A 24 7.26 3.67 6.80
N ASN A 25 8.54 3.41 6.56
CA ASN A 25 9.16 3.51 5.24
C ASN A 25 8.81 2.30 4.36
N TRP A 26 7.78 2.46 3.53
CA TRP A 26 7.47 1.55 2.43
C TRP A 26 8.51 1.68 1.31
N LYS A 27 8.90 0.53 0.76
CA LYS A 27 9.77 0.42 -0.41
C LYS A 27 8.96 0.01 -1.62
N PHE A 28 9.12 0.78 -2.69
CA PHE A 28 8.60 0.46 -4.00
C PHE A 28 9.57 -0.52 -4.67
N ASN A 29 9.11 -1.73 -4.93
CA ASN A 29 9.85 -2.69 -5.72
C ASN A 29 9.21 -2.78 -7.11
N ASP A 30 10.04 -2.68 -8.13
CA ASP A 30 9.60 -2.91 -9.50
C ASP A 30 9.33 -4.40 -9.68
N SER A 31 8.08 -4.75 -10.01
CA SER A 31 7.66 -6.14 -10.10
C SER A 31 8.25 -6.86 -11.31
N LYS A 32 8.63 -6.14 -12.39
CA LYS A 32 8.87 -6.74 -13.71
C LYS A 32 9.97 -6.12 -14.57
N LEU A 33 10.62 -5.01 -14.21
CA LEU A 33 11.59 -4.37 -15.12
C LEU A 33 13.05 -4.61 -14.74
N GLU A 34 13.75 -5.35 -15.60
CA GLU A 34 15.23 -5.38 -15.68
C GLU A 34 15.81 -4.03 -16.18
N ASN A 35 14.96 -3.12 -16.68
CA ASN A 35 15.36 -1.80 -17.20
C ASN A 35 14.81 -0.66 -16.33
N ARG A 36 15.55 -0.32 -15.27
CA ARG A 36 15.21 0.77 -14.36
C ARG A 36 15.40 2.13 -15.04
N GLN A 37 14.31 2.72 -15.53
CA GLN A 37 14.21 4.17 -15.54
C GLN A 37 14.09 4.60 -14.06
N GLY A 38 14.89 5.57 -13.60
CA GLY A 38 14.99 5.94 -12.18
C GLY A 38 13.74 6.63 -11.59
N TYR A 39 12.55 6.37 -12.14
CA TYR A 39 11.27 6.94 -11.74
C TYR A 39 10.13 5.96 -12.03
N LEU A 40 9.02 6.11 -11.31
CA LEU A 40 7.75 5.40 -11.54
C LEU A 40 6.74 6.35 -12.20
N LYS A 41 5.82 5.80 -12.98
CA LYS A 41 4.72 6.52 -13.65
C LYS A 41 3.39 5.83 -13.41
N SER A 42 2.30 6.52 -13.75
CA SER A 42 0.97 5.92 -13.73
C SER A 42 0.92 4.67 -14.61
N ASN A 43 0.17 3.67 -14.17
CA ASN A 43 0.03 2.33 -14.77
C ASN A 43 1.25 1.42 -14.62
N ASP A 44 2.30 1.85 -13.94
CA ASP A 44 3.36 0.92 -13.53
C ASP A 44 2.82 -0.08 -12.51
N ILE A 45 3.30 -1.32 -12.64
CA ILE A 45 2.96 -2.42 -11.75
C ILE A 45 4.11 -2.64 -10.78
N ILE A 46 3.84 -2.50 -9.49
CA ILE A 46 4.84 -2.55 -8.42
C ILE A 46 4.46 -3.61 -7.39
N ASN A 47 5.44 -4.04 -6.59
CA ASN A 47 5.19 -4.64 -5.29
C ASN A 47 5.59 -3.64 -4.21
N LEU A 48 4.76 -3.48 -3.19
CA LEU A 48 5.06 -2.66 -2.03
C LEU A 48 5.62 -3.56 -0.94
N SER A 49 6.76 -3.20 -0.35
CA SER A 49 7.33 -3.95 0.77
C SER A 49 7.67 -3.08 1.96
N ILE A 50 7.68 -3.69 3.13
CA ILE A 50 8.04 -3.07 4.40
C ILE A 50 9.06 -3.95 5.12
N LYS A 51 9.99 -3.34 5.85
CA LYS A 51 10.85 -4.09 6.77
C LYS A 51 10.21 -4.13 8.15
N LYS A 52 10.25 -5.29 8.80
CA LYS A 52 9.89 -5.41 10.21
C LYS A 52 10.95 -4.75 11.10
N CYS A 53 10.49 -4.13 12.18
CA CYS A 53 11.36 -3.78 13.30
C CYS A 53 11.12 -4.73 14.48
N ASP A 54 12.14 -4.92 15.31
CA ASP A 54 11.96 -5.52 16.63
C ASP A 54 11.30 -4.52 17.61
N ASP A 55 11.06 -4.97 18.84
CA ASP A 55 10.43 -4.18 19.90
C ASP A 55 11.23 -2.92 20.29
N ASN A 56 12.51 -2.86 19.91
CA ASN A 56 13.41 -1.73 20.13
C ASN A 56 13.46 -0.79 18.91
N GLY A 57 12.64 -1.03 17.88
CA GLY A 57 12.62 -0.25 16.64
C GLY A 57 13.78 -0.56 15.70
N LYS A 58 14.58 -1.59 15.98
CA LYS A 58 15.69 -1.99 15.12
C LYS A 58 15.15 -2.74 13.91
N ILE A 59 15.47 -2.24 12.73
CA ILE A 59 15.14 -2.87 11.45
C ILE A 59 15.81 -4.25 11.37
N GLN A 60 15.03 -5.27 11.08
CA GLN A 60 15.53 -6.62 10.85
C GLN A 60 15.79 -6.79 9.34
N ASP A 61 17.05 -6.92 8.96
CA ASP A 61 17.47 -6.82 7.56
C ASP A 61 16.89 -7.90 6.64
N ASP A 62 16.60 -9.08 7.18
CA ASP A 62 16.08 -10.23 6.43
C ASP A 62 14.56 -10.40 6.51
N GLN A 63 13.86 -9.51 7.23
CA GLN A 63 12.41 -9.60 7.41
C GLN A 63 11.69 -8.55 6.58
N VAL A 64 11.59 -8.84 5.28
CA VAL A 64 10.79 -8.06 4.33
C VAL A 64 9.42 -8.71 4.18
N GLU A 65 8.38 -7.90 4.26
CA GLU A 65 7.02 -8.32 3.93
C GLU A 65 6.45 -7.48 2.80
N PHE A 66 5.58 -8.08 2.01
CA PHE A 66 4.96 -7.47 0.86
C PHE A 66 3.47 -7.27 1.09
N LEU A 67 2.93 -6.17 0.56
CA LEU A 67 1.51 -5.87 0.61
C LEU A 67 0.77 -6.76 -0.38
N ARG A 68 -0.24 -7.49 0.12
CA ARG A 68 -1.06 -8.43 -0.65
C ARG A 68 -2.52 -8.11 -0.49
N SER A 69 -3.23 -8.12 -1.62
CA SER A 69 -4.68 -8.21 -1.62
C SER A 69 -5.10 -9.65 -1.32
N HIS A 70 -5.94 -9.84 -0.31
CA HIS A 70 -6.41 -11.17 0.07
C HIS A 70 -7.83 -11.39 -0.45
N ASP A 71 -8.18 -12.61 -0.87
CA ASP A 71 -9.53 -12.94 -1.36
C ASP A 71 -10.53 -13.12 -0.20
N ILE A 72 -10.33 -12.38 0.89
CA ILE A 72 -11.22 -12.30 2.06
C ILE A 72 -11.89 -10.93 2.05
N GLN A 73 -13.20 -10.94 2.29
CA GLN A 73 -14.00 -9.73 2.45
C GLN A 73 -14.54 -9.62 3.86
N PHE A 74 -14.66 -8.40 4.34
CA PHE A 74 -15.31 -8.07 5.60
C PHE A 74 -16.20 -6.84 5.44
N THR A 75 -17.15 -6.65 6.35
CA THR A 75 -18.09 -5.53 6.31
C THR A 75 -17.85 -4.58 7.47
N ILE A 76 -17.85 -3.28 7.19
CA ILE A 76 -17.96 -2.23 8.21
C ILE A 76 -19.24 -1.46 7.92
N GLY A 77 -20.24 -1.57 8.80
CA GLY A 77 -21.58 -1.05 8.53
C GLY A 77 -22.22 -1.79 7.34
N ASN A 78 -22.67 -1.04 6.33
CA ASN A 78 -23.27 -1.59 5.12
C ASN A 78 -22.28 -1.75 3.97
N ASP A 79 -21.01 -1.36 4.17
CA ASP A 79 -20.00 -1.37 3.14
C ASP A 79 -19.13 -2.62 3.25
N ALA A 80 -18.84 -3.24 2.10
CA ALA A 80 -17.97 -4.40 1.98
C ALA A 80 -16.57 -3.98 1.53
N PHE A 81 -15.55 -4.52 2.20
CA PHE A 81 -14.15 -4.22 1.98
C PHE A 81 -13.38 -5.50 1.73
N GLN A 82 -12.28 -5.39 0.98
CA GLN A 82 -11.33 -6.47 0.80
C GLN A 82 -10.21 -6.33 1.82
N GLU A 83 -9.78 -7.45 2.40
CA GLU A 83 -8.64 -7.47 3.30
C GLU A 83 -7.33 -7.24 2.54
N VAL A 84 -6.47 -6.42 3.13
CA VAL A 84 -5.11 -6.17 2.65
C VAL A 84 -4.15 -6.48 3.80
N VAL A 85 -3.18 -7.35 3.55
CA VAL A 85 -2.26 -7.85 4.56
C VAL A 85 -0.81 -7.72 4.11
N CYS A 86 0.11 -7.78 5.06
CA CYS A 86 1.52 -8.01 4.78
C CYS A 86 1.83 -9.51 4.90
N HIS A 87 2.69 -10.04 4.02
CA HIS A 87 3.15 -11.43 4.08
C HIS A 87 4.62 -11.55 3.64
N ASN A 88 5.28 -12.65 4.04
CA ASN A 88 6.67 -12.96 3.67
C ASN A 88 6.77 -14.24 2.79
N GLU A 89 5.66 -14.64 2.18
CA GLU A 89 5.58 -15.79 1.29
C GLU A 89 6.04 -15.46 -0.14
N ARG A 90 6.03 -16.47 -1.02
CA ARG A 90 6.32 -16.29 -2.44
C ARG A 90 5.36 -15.27 -3.08
N LEU A 91 5.93 -14.38 -3.90
CA LEU A 91 5.18 -13.40 -4.66
C LEU A 91 4.30 -14.05 -5.74
N GLY A 92 3.11 -13.48 -5.91
CA GLY A 92 2.12 -13.83 -6.92
C GLY A 92 1.34 -12.60 -7.41
N GLY A 93 0.33 -12.82 -8.26
CA GLY A 93 -0.42 -11.74 -8.89
C GLY A 93 -1.15 -10.81 -7.92
N ASN A 94 -1.54 -11.30 -6.74
CA ASN A 94 -2.24 -10.50 -5.73
C ASN A 94 -1.33 -9.52 -4.97
N ASP A 95 -0.01 -9.59 -5.21
CA ASP A 95 1.01 -8.73 -4.60
C ASP A 95 1.34 -7.54 -5.51
N GLU A 96 0.81 -7.55 -6.74
CA GLU A 96 1.03 -6.54 -7.77
C GLU A 96 0.01 -5.41 -7.65
N TRP A 97 0.52 -4.18 -7.55
CA TRP A 97 -0.28 -2.97 -7.41
C TRP A 97 -0.06 -2.03 -8.59
N CYS A 98 -1.14 -1.49 -9.14
CA CYS A 98 -1.10 -0.50 -10.21
C CYS A 98 -1.04 0.91 -9.62
N ILE A 99 -0.06 1.71 -10.04
CA ILE A 99 0.01 3.12 -9.63
C ILE A 99 -1.03 3.92 -10.42
N GLU A 100 -1.99 4.49 -9.71
CA GLU A 100 -2.98 5.40 -10.29
C GLU A 100 -2.80 6.81 -9.72
N LEU A 101 -2.51 7.78 -10.59
CA LEU A 101 -2.42 9.18 -10.20
C LEU A 101 -3.81 9.83 -10.26
N ILE A 102 -4.38 10.13 -9.11
CA ILE A 102 -5.65 10.87 -9.03
C ILE A 102 -5.32 12.36 -8.96
N LYS A 103 -5.74 13.13 -9.97
CA LYS A 103 -5.70 14.59 -9.88
C LYS A 103 -6.74 15.04 -8.87
N GLN A 104 -6.29 15.46 -7.69
CA GLN A 104 -7.14 16.28 -6.83
C GLN A 104 -7.25 17.65 -7.49
N TYR A 105 -8.39 17.91 -8.12
CA TYR A 105 -8.76 19.29 -8.41
C TYR A 105 -9.02 19.96 -7.05
N VAL A 106 -8.08 20.76 -6.59
CA VAL A 106 -8.33 21.69 -5.49
C VAL A 106 -9.45 22.61 -5.97
N TRP A 107 -10.63 22.49 -5.37
CA TRP A 107 -11.73 23.43 -5.61
C TRP A 107 -11.38 24.78 -4.96
N THR A 108 -10.51 25.57 -5.59
CA THR A 108 -10.37 27.00 -5.28
C THR A 108 -11.32 27.83 -6.15
N ILE A 109 -12.63 27.53 -6.09
CA ILE A 109 -13.67 28.38 -6.72
C ILE A 109 -14.80 28.79 -5.74
N ASP A 110 -14.92 28.20 -4.54
CA ASP A 110 -15.96 28.63 -3.58
C ASP A 110 -15.58 29.87 -2.75
N VAL A 111 -14.60 30.68 -3.18
CA VAL A 111 -14.29 32.00 -2.54
C VAL A 111 -14.41 33.16 -3.55
N LEU A 112 -14.93 32.94 -4.75
CA LEU A 112 -15.28 34.03 -5.67
C LEU A 112 -16.71 33.86 -6.16
N THR A 113 -17.66 34.06 -5.25
CA THR A 113 -18.94 34.67 -5.59
C THR A 113 -19.10 35.88 -4.70
N ASP A 114 -19.26 37.05 -5.35
CA ASP A 114 -19.34 38.41 -4.79
C ASP A 114 -20.24 38.58 -3.56
#